data_AF-A3LSX8-F1
#
_entry.id   AF-A3LSX8-F1
#
_cell.length_a   1.000
_cell.length_b   1.000
_cell.length_c   1.000
_cell.angle_alpha   90.00
_cell.angle_beta   90.00
_cell.angle_gamma   90.00
#
_symmetry.space_group_name_H-M   'P 1'
#
loop_
_entity.id
_entity.type
_entity.pdbx_description
1 polymer ?
#
loop_
_entity_poly.entity_id
_entity_poly.type
_entity_poly.pdbx_seq_one_letter_code
_entity_poly.pdbx_strand_id
1 'polypeptide(L)'
;MKGNSVADEVVTVEHDDVNEGVLVVSDSYSGDKNSQTPNEDLRNEEPEQSREQAPDRSQSSEDKPSDDDIPTSSEVTVSARAKKRKPQTDEQYKEQLASYRQSGPRINTEDWLYDDLQPSDFQNSSKSDRVRLLQAVEKAYFKQDYLRCRQLISLAQAVFGIEDEEEAKAAWDQSGRKVKKSAKLERHVIDLLHIKQRLDEIEKKDDY
;
A
#
# COMPACT_ATOMS: atom_id res chain seq x y z
N MET A 1 -36.46 10.14 50.21
CA MET A 1 -36.09 11.38 49.50
C MET A 1 -36.05 11.03 48.03
N LYS A 2 -37.21 11.15 47.34
CA LYS A 2 -37.48 12.11 46.26
C LYS A 2 -36.38 12.14 45.19
N GLY A 3 -36.67 11.47 44.08
CA GLY A 3 -35.84 11.39 42.88
C GLY A 3 -35.84 12.69 42.09
N ASN A 4 -34.80 12.83 41.27
CA ASN A 4 -34.59 14.00 40.42
C ASN A 4 -34.65 13.53 38.96
N SER A 5 -35.78 13.79 38.31
CA SER A 5 -35.95 13.67 36.86
C SER A 5 -35.43 14.94 36.20
N VAL A 6 -34.46 14.83 35.31
CA VAL A 6 -34.07 15.93 34.42
C VAL A 6 -34.76 15.69 33.09
N ALA A 7 -35.55 16.67 32.69
CA ALA A 7 -36.33 16.67 31.46
C ALA A 7 -35.44 16.91 30.23
N ASP A 8 -35.70 16.13 29.20
CA ASP A 8 -35.27 16.34 27.82
C ASP A 8 -35.83 17.68 27.29
N GLU A 9 -34.95 18.56 26.83
CA GLU A 9 -35.30 19.75 26.08
C GLU A 9 -35.00 19.48 24.61
N VAL A 10 -36.04 19.14 23.85
CA VAL A 10 -35.97 18.92 22.40
C VAL A 10 -36.04 20.29 21.72
N VAL A 11 -34.91 20.77 21.22
CA VAL A 11 -34.84 21.95 20.35
C VAL A 11 -35.16 21.51 18.92
N THR A 12 -36.39 21.77 18.49
CA THR A 12 -36.79 21.74 17.08
C THR A 12 -36.33 23.04 16.39
N VAL A 13 -35.38 22.94 15.46
CA VAL A 13 -35.05 24.03 14.53
C VAL A 13 -35.86 23.80 13.26
N GLU A 14 -36.80 24.69 12.98
CA GLU A 14 -37.58 24.72 11.74
C GLU A 14 -36.81 25.45 10.63
N HIS A 15 -36.93 24.89 9.42
CA HIS A 15 -36.97 25.49 8.08
C HIS A 15 -36.16 26.76 7.80
N ASP A 16 -35.24 26.63 6.83
CA ASP A 16 -35.24 27.57 5.71
C ASP A 16 -35.09 26.80 4.39
N ASP A 17 -36.02 27.13 3.51
CA ASP A 17 -36.28 26.60 2.19
C ASP A 17 -35.53 27.47 1.15
N VAL A 18 -35.45 26.98 -0.08
CA VAL A 18 -35.06 27.72 -1.30
C VAL A 18 -33.58 28.03 -1.54
N ASN A 19 -32.93 27.23 -2.40
CA ASN A 19 -32.37 27.77 -3.65
C ASN A 19 -32.06 26.63 -4.67
N GLU A 20 -33.07 26.23 -5.45
CA GLU A 20 -32.82 25.43 -6.67
C GLU A 20 -32.22 26.34 -7.76
N GLY A 21 -30.90 26.47 -7.74
CA GLY A 21 -30.14 27.02 -8.85
C GLY A 21 -30.10 26.02 -10.01
N VAL A 22 -31.10 26.10 -10.90
CA VAL A 22 -31.13 25.42 -12.19
C VAL A 22 -29.96 25.92 -13.05
N LEU A 23 -28.86 25.17 -13.04
CA LEU A 23 -27.70 25.39 -13.90
C LEU A 23 -28.03 24.81 -15.28
N VAL A 24 -28.50 25.67 -16.18
CA VAL A 24 -28.72 25.34 -17.59
C VAL A 24 -27.35 25.14 -18.24
N VAL A 25 -26.96 23.88 -18.40
CA VAL A 25 -25.80 23.48 -19.21
C VAL A 25 -26.12 23.79 -20.67
N SER A 26 -25.47 24.82 -21.21
CA SER A 26 -25.52 25.13 -22.64
C SER A 26 -24.48 24.28 -23.34
N ASP A 27 -24.90 23.12 -23.85
CA ASP A 27 -24.14 22.35 -24.83
C ASP A 27 -24.05 23.17 -26.13
N SER A 28 -22.86 23.69 -26.41
CA SER A 28 -22.49 24.21 -27.75
C SER A 28 -21.26 23.46 -28.22
N TYR A 29 -21.49 22.18 -28.55
CA TYR A 29 -20.54 21.33 -29.26
C TYR A 29 -20.58 21.72 -30.75
N SER A 30 -19.83 22.77 -31.11
CA SER A 30 -19.59 23.10 -32.52
C SER A 30 -18.46 22.22 -33.03
N GLY A 31 -18.83 21.20 -33.80
CA GLY A 31 -17.89 20.30 -34.44
C GLY A 31 -17.19 21.00 -35.61
N ASP A 32 -15.92 21.35 -35.41
CA ASP A 32 -14.99 21.59 -36.51
C ASP A 32 -14.16 20.34 -36.76
N LYS A 33 -14.57 19.61 -37.80
CA LYS A 33 -13.71 18.69 -38.53
C LYS A 33 -12.81 19.54 -39.41
N ASN A 34 -11.50 19.47 -39.21
CA ASN A 34 -10.46 19.42 -40.25
C ASN A 34 -9.13 19.98 -39.69
N SER A 35 -8.12 19.12 -39.50
CA SER A 35 -6.70 19.47 -39.60
C SER A 35 -5.86 18.19 -39.50
N GLN A 36 -5.68 17.55 -40.65
CA GLN A 36 -4.40 17.04 -41.14
C GLN A 36 -3.25 17.00 -40.11
N THR A 37 -2.91 15.81 -39.62
CA THR A 37 -1.59 15.54 -39.02
C THR A 37 -0.58 15.34 -40.14
N PRO A 38 0.50 16.13 -40.24
CA PRO A 38 1.65 15.77 -41.05
C PRO A 38 2.43 14.65 -40.35
N ASN A 39 2.78 13.61 -41.11
CA ASN A 39 3.80 12.65 -40.73
C ASN A 39 5.13 13.39 -40.56
N GLU A 40 5.71 13.39 -39.37
CA GLU A 40 7.14 13.59 -39.19
C GLU A 40 7.77 12.26 -38.77
N ASP A 41 8.40 11.64 -39.76
CA ASP A 41 9.45 10.64 -39.60
C ASP A 41 10.59 11.21 -38.73
N LEU A 42 10.60 10.89 -37.45
CA LEU A 42 11.80 10.98 -36.62
C LEU A 42 12.31 9.55 -36.38
N ARG A 43 13.12 9.09 -37.34
CA ARG A 43 14.12 8.03 -37.13
C ARG A 43 15.07 8.50 -36.02
N ASN A 44 14.87 8.02 -34.80
CA ASN A 44 15.95 7.95 -33.83
C ASN A 44 16.72 6.66 -34.07
N GLU A 45 17.94 6.82 -34.55
CA GLU A 45 18.92 5.75 -34.65
C GLU A 45 19.28 5.26 -33.25
N GLU A 46 19.12 3.96 -33.03
CA GLU A 46 19.69 3.23 -31.90
C GLU A 46 21.22 3.34 -31.92
N PRO A 47 21.87 3.76 -30.82
CA PRO A 47 23.27 3.42 -30.62
C PRO A 47 23.35 1.98 -30.08
N GLU A 48 23.64 1.03 -30.97
CA GLU A 48 24.22 -0.27 -30.62
C GLU A 48 25.59 -0.05 -29.97
N GLN A 49 25.70 -0.17 -28.64
CA GLN A 49 26.98 -0.42 -27.99
C GLN A 49 26.87 -1.38 -26.80
N SER A 50 27.52 -2.52 -26.98
CA SER A 50 28.26 -3.27 -25.95
C SER A 50 27.46 -4.20 -25.02
N ARG A 51 27.06 -5.34 -25.61
CA ARG A 51 26.86 -6.61 -24.89
C ARG A 51 28.23 -7.22 -24.57
N GLU A 52 28.82 -6.87 -23.43
CA GLU A 52 30.00 -7.54 -22.90
C GLU A 52 29.61 -8.82 -22.13
N GLN A 53 29.94 -9.95 -22.77
CA GLN A 53 30.56 -11.16 -22.21
C GLN A 53 30.08 -11.68 -20.84
N ALA A 54 29.24 -12.70 -20.88
CA ALA A 54 29.16 -13.69 -19.80
C ALA A 54 30.23 -14.78 -20.05
N PRO A 55 31.02 -15.18 -19.03
CA PRO A 55 32.04 -16.21 -19.21
C PRO A 55 31.43 -17.62 -19.36
N ASP A 56 32.02 -18.30 -20.34
CA ASP A 56 31.96 -19.72 -20.69
C ASP A 56 31.99 -20.62 -19.45
N ARG A 57 30.89 -21.35 -19.21
CA ARG A 57 30.87 -22.46 -18.24
C ARG A 57 30.83 -23.77 -19.02
N SER A 58 32.05 -24.22 -19.25
CA SER A 58 32.51 -25.53 -19.70
C SER A 58 31.51 -26.67 -19.58
N GLN A 59 31.37 -27.34 -20.73
CA GLN A 59 30.88 -28.69 -20.89
C GLN A 59 31.70 -29.66 -20.02
N SER A 60 31.04 -30.43 -19.16
CA SER A 60 31.53 -31.72 -18.68
C SER A 60 30.45 -32.76 -18.92
N SER A 61 30.72 -33.60 -19.91
CA SER A 61 30.04 -34.86 -20.20
C SER A 61 30.28 -35.87 -19.08
N GLU A 62 29.21 -36.39 -18.49
CA GLU A 62 29.22 -37.70 -17.83
C GLU A 62 28.04 -38.52 -18.35
N ASP A 63 28.38 -39.56 -19.10
CA ASP A 63 27.53 -40.69 -19.45
C ASP A 63 26.98 -41.39 -18.21
N LYS A 64 25.67 -41.64 -18.18
CA LYS A 64 25.09 -42.81 -17.50
C LYS A 64 23.98 -43.44 -18.34
N PRO A 65 23.94 -44.78 -18.46
CA PRO A 65 23.02 -45.48 -19.34
C PRO A 65 21.70 -45.89 -18.68
N SER A 66 20.72 -46.08 -19.58
CA SER A 66 19.62 -47.07 -19.63
C SER A 66 18.43 -46.99 -18.66
N ASP A 67 17.27 -46.91 -19.33
CA ASP A 67 16.00 -47.62 -19.12
C ASP A 67 15.33 -47.53 -17.74
N ASP A 68 14.23 -46.77 -17.70
CA ASP A 68 12.95 -47.26 -17.15
C ASP A 68 11.79 -46.35 -17.61
N ASP A 69 10.68 -47.00 -17.97
CA ASP A 69 9.43 -46.50 -18.54
C ASP A 69 8.93 -45.13 -18.07
N ILE A 70 8.73 -44.20 -19.02
CA ILE A 70 7.84 -43.04 -18.82
C ILE A 70 6.46 -43.43 -19.37
N PRO A 71 5.44 -43.66 -18.52
CA PRO A 71 4.08 -43.75 -19.02
C PRO A 71 3.68 -42.36 -19.52
N THR A 72 3.23 -42.30 -20.76
CA THR A 72 2.52 -41.19 -21.41
C THR A 72 1.58 -40.51 -20.42
N SER A 73 2.07 -39.44 -19.79
CA SER A 73 1.27 -38.62 -18.88
C SER A 73 0.38 -37.73 -19.75
N SER A 74 -0.88 -38.15 -19.78
CA SER A 74 -2.06 -37.36 -20.10
C SER A 74 -1.81 -35.85 -20.16
N GLU A 75 -2.02 -35.32 -21.36
CA GLU A 75 -2.18 -33.93 -21.71
C GLU A 75 -3.05 -33.19 -20.67
N VAL A 76 -2.42 -32.52 -19.69
CA VAL A 76 -3.11 -31.64 -18.76
C VAL A 76 -3.45 -30.37 -19.52
N THR A 77 -4.60 -30.38 -20.17
CA THR A 77 -5.25 -29.19 -20.74
C THR A 77 -5.78 -28.31 -19.60
N VAL A 78 -4.88 -27.65 -18.87
CA VAL A 78 -5.27 -26.49 -18.05
C VAL A 78 -5.55 -25.32 -19.00
N SER A 79 -6.79 -25.26 -19.49
CA SER A 79 -7.32 -24.04 -20.09
C SER A 79 -7.35 -22.96 -19.02
N ALA A 80 -6.27 -22.17 -18.96
CA ALA A 80 -6.18 -21.01 -18.10
C ALA A 80 -7.26 -20.03 -18.53
N ARG A 81 -8.42 -20.06 -17.85
CA ARG A 81 -9.51 -19.12 -18.07
C ARG A 81 -8.95 -17.72 -17.87
N ALA A 82 -8.77 -16.98 -18.96
CA ALA A 82 -8.22 -15.63 -18.93
C ALA A 82 -9.01 -14.80 -17.91
N LYS A 83 -8.31 -14.22 -16.93
CA LYS A 83 -8.91 -13.39 -15.88
C LYS A 83 -9.52 -12.16 -16.56
N LYS A 84 -10.81 -12.23 -16.89
CA LYS A 84 -11.57 -11.07 -17.36
C LYS A 84 -11.72 -10.10 -16.18
N ARG A 85 -11.28 -8.86 -16.36
CA ARG A 85 -11.52 -7.78 -15.40
C ARG A 85 -13.02 -7.48 -15.36
N LYS A 86 -13.57 -7.22 -14.17
CA LYS A 86 -14.97 -6.78 -14.04
C LYS A 86 -15.08 -5.39 -14.68
N PRO A 87 -16.08 -5.15 -15.56
CA PRO A 87 -16.35 -3.80 -16.01
C PRO A 87 -16.80 -2.96 -14.81
N GLN A 88 -16.36 -1.71 -14.77
CA GLN A 88 -16.82 -0.73 -13.79
C GLN A 88 -18.27 -0.36 -14.11
N THR A 89 -19.13 -0.25 -13.09
CA THR A 89 -20.52 0.22 -13.28
C THR A 89 -20.56 1.74 -13.39
N ASP A 90 -21.58 2.28 -14.07
CA ASP A 90 -21.77 3.73 -14.21
C ASP A 90 -21.90 4.44 -12.85
N GLU A 91 -22.48 3.76 -11.86
CA GLU A 91 -22.60 4.24 -10.48
C GLU A 91 -21.21 4.41 -9.83
N GLN A 92 -20.35 3.39 -9.93
CA GLN A 92 -18.99 3.45 -9.41
C GLN A 92 -18.16 4.56 -10.07
N TYR A 93 -18.38 4.80 -11.36
CA TYR A 93 -17.72 5.89 -12.08
C TYR A 93 -18.18 7.26 -11.57
N LYS A 94 -19.48 7.46 -11.37
CA LYS A 94 -20.04 8.70 -10.81
C LYS A 94 -19.53 8.98 -9.40
N GLU A 95 -19.44 7.96 -8.55
CA GLU A 95 -18.88 8.08 -7.20
C GLU A 95 -17.41 8.49 -7.21
N GLN A 96 -16.60 7.86 -8.08
CA GLN A 96 -15.19 8.23 -8.23
C GLN A 96 -15.03 9.66 -8.75
N LEU A 97 -15.85 10.07 -9.72
CA LEU A 97 -15.83 11.41 -10.26
C LEU A 97 -16.26 12.46 -9.22
N ALA A 98 -17.28 12.17 -8.42
CA ALA A 98 -17.69 13.02 -7.31
C ALA A 98 -16.58 13.16 -6.26
N SER A 99 -15.96 12.04 -5.88
CA SER A 99 -14.83 12.02 -4.94
C SER A 99 -13.63 12.82 -5.47
N TYR A 100 -13.33 12.70 -6.77
CA TYR A 100 -12.28 13.46 -7.44
C TYR A 100 -12.58 14.96 -7.47
N ARG A 101 -13.82 15.35 -7.77
CA ARG A 101 -14.23 16.78 -7.77
C ARG A 101 -14.21 17.38 -6.37
N GLN A 102 -14.54 16.59 -5.35
CA GLN A 102 -14.60 17.04 -3.96
C GLN A 102 -13.21 17.18 -3.32
N SER A 103 -12.36 16.15 -3.44
CA SER A 103 -11.04 16.11 -2.81
C SER A 103 -9.91 16.63 -3.70
N GLY A 104 -10.13 16.67 -5.01
CA GLY A 104 -9.13 17.08 -6.00
C GLY A 104 -8.03 16.04 -6.25
N PRO A 105 -7.11 16.34 -7.19
CA PRO A 105 -5.90 15.56 -7.35
C PRO A 105 -5.03 15.69 -6.10
N ARG A 106 -4.82 14.58 -5.38
CA ARG A 106 -3.92 14.54 -4.24
C ARG A 106 -2.48 14.42 -4.72
N ILE A 107 -1.71 15.50 -4.62
CA ILE A 107 -0.28 15.49 -4.91
C ILE A 107 0.43 14.83 -3.72
N ASN A 108 1.32 13.87 -3.99
CA ASN A 108 2.18 13.30 -2.95
C ASN A 108 3.21 14.35 -2.54
N THR A 109 2.89 15.14 -1.51
CA THR A 109 3.79 16.10 -0.86
C THR A 109 4.93 15.36 -0.17
N GLU A 110 6.06 16.00 0.14
CA GLU A 110 7.16 15.30 0.83
C GLU A 110 6.75 14.73 2.20
N ASP A 111 5.75 15.32 2.85
CA ASP A 111 5.26 14.93 4.18
C ASP A 111 3.98 14.11 4.19
N TRP A 112 3.49 13.69 3.01
CA TRP A 112 2.27 12.88 2.86
C TRP A 112 2.22 11.62 3.74
N LEU A 113 3.40 11.10 4.08
CA LEU A 113 3.57 9.91 4.92
C LEU A 113 3.32 10.20 6.42
N TYR A 114 3.47 11.45 6.85
CA TYR A 114 3.30 11.92 8.22
C TYR A 114 1.99 12.64 8.47
N ASP A 115 1.33 13.11 7.40
CA ASP A 115 0.06 13.82 7.48
C ASP A 115 -1.03 12.90 8.06
N ASP A 116 -1.67 13.41 9.12
CA ASP A 116 -2.84 12.84 9.79
C ASP A 116 -2.68 11.36 10.16
N LEU A 117 -1.60 11.04 10.90
CA LEU A 117 -1.46 9.71 11.51
C LEU A 117 -2.14 9.70 12.88
N GLN A 118 -3.47 9.59 12.93
CA GLN A 118 -4.20 9.34 14.18
C GLN A 118 -4.41 7.83 14.37
N PRO A 119 -4.40 7.31 15.62
CA PRO A 119 -4.66 5.90 15.87
C PRO A 119 -5.99 5.38 15.28
N SER A 120 -7.00 6.26 15.16
CA SER A 120 -8.30 5.96 14.56
C SER A 120 -8.25 5.63 13.07
N ASP A 121 -7.20 6.06 12.38
CA ASP A 121 -7.10 5.98 10.92
C ASP A 121 -6.54 4.64 10.45
N PHE A 122 -6.01 3.83 11.36
CA PHE A 122 -5.34 2.57 11.04
C PHE A 122 -6.16 1.36 11.47
N GLN A 123 -6.26 0.40 10.56
CA GLN A 123 -6.84 -0.90 10.84
C GLN A 123 -5.75 -1.99 10.82
N ASN A 124 -5.62 -2.76 11.90
CA ASN A 124 -4.63 -3.86 11.97
C ASN A 124 -4.82 -4.90 10.84
N SER A 125 -6.06 -5.13 10.43
CA SER A 125 -6.39 -6.03 9.32
C SER A 125 -5.84 -5.54 7.98
N SER A 126 -5.72 -4.23 7.79
CA SER A 126 -5.26 -3.61 6.55
C SER A 126 -3.75 -3.75 6.39
N LYS A 127 -3.30 -4.34 5.28
CA LYS A 127 -1.87 -4.43 4.97
C LYS A 127 -1.28 -3.06 4.63
N SER A 128 -2.01 -2.24 3.88
CA SER A 128 -1.54 -0.91 3.46
C SER A 128 -1.24 -0.03 4.67
N ASP A 129 -2.09 -0.11 5.69
CA ASP A 129 -1.99 0.70 6.90
C ASP A 129 -0.74 0.33 7.70
N ARG A 130 -0.51 -0.99 7.87
CA ARG A 130 0.70 -1.51 8.53
C ARG A 130 1.98 -1.12 7.78
N VAL A 131 1.98 -1.23 6.45
CA VAL A 131 3.12 -0.82 5.62
C VAL A 131 3.35 0.68 5.70
N ARG A 132 2.29 1.50 5.61
CA ARG A 132 2.37 2.96 5.70
C ARG A 132 3.00 3.39 7.02
N LEU A 133 2.57 2.77 8.11
CA LEU A 133 3.07 3.09 9.44
C LEU A 133 4.53 2.67 9.63
N LEU A 134 4.91 1.47 9.17
CA LEU A 134 6.31 1.03 9.18
C LEU A 134 7.20 1.97 8.36
N GLN A 135 6.76 2.37 7.16
CA GLN A 135 7.49 3.33 6.32
C GLN A 135 7.61 4.71 6.99
N ALA A 136 6.58 5.16 7.72
CA ALA A 136 6.63 6.41 8.47
C ALA A 136 7.70 6.34 9.57
N VAL A 137 7.76 5.23 10.31
CA VAL A 137 8.79 4.96 11.32
C VAL A 137 10.19 4.95 10.69
N GLU A 138 10.40 4.18 9.62
CA GLU A 138 11.67 4.11 8.89
C GLU A 138 12.13 5.50 8.43
N LYS A 139 11.23 6.28 7.83
CA LYS A 139 11.54 7.62 7.35
C LYS A 139 11.93 8.56 8.51
N ALA A 140 11.22 8.49 9.65
CA ALA A 140 11.56 9.29 10.83
C ALA A 140 12.95 8.90 11.38
N TYR A 141 13.25 7.60 11.42
CA TYR A 141 14.58 7.09 11.79
C TYR A 141 15.69 7.62 10.87
N PHE A 142 15.50 7.57 9.55
CA PHE A 142 16.49 8.07 8.59
C PHE A 142 16.66 9.60 8.61
N LYS A 143 15.58 10.33 8.91
CA LYS A 143 15.63 11.78 9.14
C LYS A 143 16.24 12.15 10.50
N GLN A 144 16.63 11.17 11.32
CA GLN A 144 17.16 11.36 12.68
C GLN A 144 16.19 12.10 13.62
N ASP A 145 14.89 12.09 13.31
CA ASP A 145 13.86 12.59 14.21
C ASP A 145 13.44 11.47 15.15
N TYR A 146 14.29 11.21 16.15
CA TYR A 146 14.12 10.09 17.09
C TYR A 146 12.90 10.24 17.99
N LEU A 147 12.53 11.47 18.33
CA LEU A 147 11.32 11.76 19.09
C LEU A 147 10.08 11.34 18.31
N ARG A 148 9.98 11.75 17.04
CA ARG A 148 8.88 11.34 16.16
C ARG A 148 8.88 9.84 15.91
N CYS A 149 10.06 9.26 15.71
CA CYS A 149 10.20 7.82 15.52
C CYS A 149 9.62 7.03 16.70
N ARG A 150 9.90 7.44 17.95
CA ARG A 150 9.32 6.83 19.15
C ARG A 150 7.80 6.94 19.24
N GLN A 151 7.25 8.12 18.93
CA GLN A 151 5.80 8.31 18.88
C GLN A 151 5.14 7.35 17.87
N LEU A 152 5.74 7.21 16.69
CA LEU A 152 5.24 6.33 15.64
C LEU A 152 5.39 4.85 16.00
N ILE A 153 6.46 4.46 16.69
CA ILE A 153 6.64 3.10 17.21
C ILE A 153 5.55 2.76 18.22
N SER A 154 5.29 3.65 19.18
CA SER A 154 4.23 3.45 20.17
C SER A 154 2.86 3.31 19.50
N LEU A 155 2.57 4.15 18.50
CA LEU A 155 1.34 4.04 17.71
C LEU A 155 1.28 2.70 16.95
N ALA A 156 2.39 2.27 16.35
CA ALA A 156 2.46 1.00 15.63
C ALA A 156 2.26 -0.22 16.54
N GLN A 157 2.80 -0.19 17.76
CA GLN A 157 2.56 -1.25 18.74
C GLN A 157 1.09 -1.33 19.12
N ALA A 158 0.44 -0.19 19.37
CA ALA A 158 -0.99 -0.14 19.67
C ALA A 158 -1.84 -0.67 18.49
N VAL A 159 -1.52 -0.28 17.26
CA VAL A 159 -2.26 -0.75 16.06
C VAL A 159 -2.01 -2.22 15.79
N PHE A 160 -0.79 -2.72 15.98
CA PHE A 160 -0.45 -4.11 15.69
C PHE A 160 -0.91 -5.07 16.81
N GLY A 161 -1.25 -4.54 17.99
CA GLY A 161 -1.62 -5.33 19.17
C GLY A 161 -0.41 -6.02 19.80
N ILE A 162 0.75 -5.35 19.81
CA ILE A 162 1.96 -5.85 20.47
C ILE A 162 1.89 -5.43 21.94
N GLU A 163 1.37 -6.31 22.80
CA GLU A 163 1.33 -6.09 24.25
C GLU A 163 2.64 -6.55 24.92
N ASP A 164 3.26 -7.63 24.41
CA ASP A 164 4.52 -8.18 24.91
C ASP A 164 5.56 -8.31 23.78
N GLU A 165 6.67 -7.59 23.93
CA GLU A 165 7.77 -7.57 22.96
C GLU A 165 8.62 -8.84 22.99
N GLU A 166 8.75 -9.47 24.16
CA GLU A 166 9.52 -10.70 24.31
C GLU A 166 8.80 -11.88 23.66
N GLU A 167 7.47 -11.94 23.80
CA GLU A 167 6.64 -12.93 23.13
C GLU A 167 6.71 -12.77 21.60
N ALA A 168 6.62 -11.53 21.10
CA ALA A 168 6.71 -11.25 19.67
C ALA A 168 8.05 -11.69 19.06
N LYS A 169 9.15 -11.48 19.80
CA LYS A 169 10.49 -11.90 19.39
C LYS A 169 10.66 -13.41 19.44
N ALA A 170 10.19 -14.05 20.53
CA ALA A 170 10.23 -15.50 20.68
C ALA A 170 9.39 -16.23 19.61
N ALA A 171 8.22 -15.69 19.25
CA ALA A 171 7.37 -16.23 18.20
C ALA A 171 8.08 -16.26 16.83
N TRP A 172 8.86 -15.22 16.52
CA TRP A 172 9.66 -15.20 15.30
C TRP A 172 10.77 -16.25 15.31
N ASP A 173 11.55 -16.31 16.39
CA ASP A 173 12.65 -17.27 16.53
C ASP A 173 12.14 -18.72 16.41
N GLN A 174 10.91 -18.98 16.86
CA GLN A 174 10.22 -20.26 16.74
C GLN A 174 9.63 -20.52 15.33
N SER A 175 9.29 -19.49 14.56
CA SER A 175 8.59 -19.60 13.27
C SER A 175 9.42 -20.19 12.11
N GLY A 176 10.73 -20.38 12.29
CA GLY A 176 11.61 -21.20 11.45
C GLY A 176 11.39 -21.15 9.92
N ARG A 177 11.93 -20.14 9.22
CA ARG A 177 12.20 -20.01 7.76
C ARG A 177 11.16 -20.43 6.70
N LYS A 178 10.03 -21.09 7.02
CA LYS A 178 8.96 -21.46 6.06
C LYS A 178 7.63 -20.88 6.54
N VAL A 179 7.40 -19.65 6.08
CA VAL A 179 6.41 -18.68 6.57
C VAL A 179 5.02 -18.97 5.98
N LYS A 180 4.06 -19.38 6.83
CA LYS A 180 2.61 -19.39 6.50
C LYS A 180 2.10 -17.95 6.39
N LYS A 181 0.96 -17.69 5.73
CA LYS A 181 0.44 -16.33 5.46
C LYS A 181 0.26 -15.44 6.70
N SER A 182 0.15 -15.98 7.92
CA SER A 182 0.14 -15.21 9.18
C SER A 182 1.48 -14.49 9.45
N ALA A 183 2.58 -15.08 9.00
CA ALA A 183 3.92 -14.61 9.34
C ALA A 183 4.40 -13.39 8.51
N LYS A 184 3.52 -12.83 7.65
CA LYS A 184 3.74 -11.48 7.09
C LYS A 184 3.42 -10.36 8.08
N LEU A 185 2.45 -10.58 8.98
CA LEU A 185 2.21 -9.66 10.10
C LEU A 185 3.43 -9.67 11.01
N GLU A 186 3.94 -10.87 11.33
CA GLU A 186 5.15 -11.07 12.13
C GLU A 186 6.34 -10.29 11.53
N ARG A 187 6.55 -10.34 10.20
CA ARG A 187 7.63 -9.57 9.57
C ARG A 187 7.60 -8.06 9.88
N HIS A 188 6.44 -7.42 9.76
CA HIS A 188 6.34 -5.98 10.03
C HIS A 188 6.56 -5.64 11.51
N VAL A 189 6.11 -6.52 12.40
CA VAL A 189 6.37 -6.42 13.85
C VAL A 189 7.87 -6.51 14.12
N ILE A 190 8.58 -7.43 13.48
CA ILE A 190 10.02 -7.61 13.67
C ILE A 190 10.81 -6.43 13.12
N ASP A 191 10.47 -5.96 11.92
CA ASP A 191 11.12 -4.78 11.34
C ASP A 191 10.95 -3.56 12.28
N LEU A 192 9.75 -3.40 12.88
CA LEU A 192 9.49 -2.38 13.89
C LEU A 192 10.37 -2.55 15.15
N LEU A 193 10.46 -3.77 15.70
CA LEU A 193 11.28 -4.07 16.87
C LEU A 193 12.77 -3.83 16.61
N HIS A 194 13.27 -4.12 15.41
CA HIS A 194 14.66 -3.84 15.04
C HIS A 194 14.95 -2.33 15.02
N ILE A 195 14.02 -1.51 14.51
CA ILE A 195 14.18 -0.05 14.52
C ILE A 195 14.18 0.46 15.96
N LYS A 196 13.26 -0.04 16.79
CA LYS A 196 13.20 0.28 18.22
C LYS A 196 14.51 -0.05 18.94
N GLN A 197 15.03 -1.27 18.74
CA GLN A 197 16.28 -1.70 19.35
C GLN A 197 17.45 -0.77 18.98
N ARG A 198 17.55 -0.38 17.70
CA ARG A 198 18.59 0.55 17.25
C ARG A 198 18.46 1.94 17.88
N LEU A 199 17.24 2.44 18.06
CA LEU A 199 17.01 3.71 18.76
C LEU A 199 17.49 3.64 20.22
N ASP A 200 17.17 2.54 20.92
CA ASP A 200 17.58 2.36 22.30
C ASP A 200 19.11 2.20 22.45
N GLU A 201 19.80 1.68 21.43
CA GLU A 201 21.27 1.63 21.38
C GLU A 201 21.89 3.02 21.16
N ILE A 202 21.26 3.89 20.37
CA ILE A 202 21.71 5.26 20.13
C ILE A 202 21.61 6.10 21.42
N GLU A 203 20.48 6.04 22.13
CA GLU A 203 20.30 6.82 23.36
C GLU A 203 21.32 6.43 24.44
N LYS A 204 21.57 5.13 24.62
CA LYS A 204 22.60 4.65 25.56
C LYS A 204 24.00 5.18 25.23
N LYS A 205 24.25 5.54 23.97
CA LYS A 205 25.53 6.10 23.53
C LYS A 205 25.61 7.61 23.77
N ASP A 206 24.51 8.32 23.67
CA ASP A 206 24.45 9.78 23.87
C ASP A 206 24.45 10.18 25.36
N ASP A 207 24.10 9.25 26.26
CA ASP A 207 24.17 9.44 27.73
C ASP A 207 25.60 9.35 28.32
N TYR A 208 26.62 9.11 27.49
CA TYR A 208 28.04 8.97 27.88
C TYR A 208 28.92 10.11 27.34
#